data_AF-A0A812IF92-F1
#
_entry.id   AF-A0A812IF92-F1
#
_cell.length_a   1.000
_cell.length_b   1.000
_cell.length_c   1.000
_cell.angle_alpha   90.00
_cell.angle_beta   90.00
_cell.angle_gamma   90.00
#
_symmetry.space_group_name_H-M   'P 1'
#
loop_
_entity.id
_entity.type
_entity.pdbx_description
1 polymer ?
#
loop_
_entity_poly.entity_id
_entity_poly.type
_entity_poly.pdbx_seq_one_letter_code
_entity_poly.pdbx_strand_id
1 'polypeptide(L)'
;MAAGGAVEQSYLVRRADPDDVDTIDALYDRLYGDGNFSEALAIFHAVDKGFLTNQDLRVKFLLSLVETSFMSVTVEDEEGHVVGFAVLDDTPLHLSASEARAPWLDANWPYISTFLCPIFFLLPLALSKSPRQALQNPYVLGWLPVAFYCWHQTEEHAHDFRGWRYSFVPNFNHSVGALLFQSCETIGHLSCPLNTRITLYVNVMVVWVGFVGTMVSAHYLGGIVNWGMSVVNAFAGHLLPFLFMGYNPGAFQSIFMFLFGIYAISRGGRRLAAASIVNGVLFHIITFGVGTNLVLVAHWPQELMAVLSVVGTWPMPLLVARYLAPKQYDKLEDLDDSENEESP
;
A
#
# COMPACT_ATOMS: atom_id res chain seq x y z
N MET A 1 19.61 -2.52 -57.85
CA MET A 1 19.25 -2.97 -56.50
C MET A 1 18.35 -1.91 -55.91
N ALA A 2 17.04 -2.11 -55.94
CA ALA A 2 16.09 -1.24 -55.26
C ALA A 2 16.19 -1.54 -53.75
N ALA A 3 16.53 -0.53 -52.95
CA ALA A 3 16.42 -0.64 -51.51
C ALA A 3 14.93 -0.81 -51.18
N GLY A 4 14.54 -2.03 -50.79
CA GLY A 4 13.21 -2.27 -50.25
C GLY A 4 13.07 -1.45 -48.98
N GLY A 5 12.31 -0.36 -49.05
CA GLY A 5 11.92 0.40 -47.87
C GLY A 5 11.15 -0.53 -46.96
N ALA A 6 11.63 -0.73 -45.74
CA ALA A 6 10.86 -1.42 -44.72
C ALA A 6 9.54 -0.66 -44.55
N VAL A 7 8.42 -1.33 -44.82
CA VAL A 7 7.11 -0.80 -44.47
C VAL A 7 7.07 -0.79 -42.96
N GLU A 8 7.00 0.40 -42.37
CA GLU A 8 6.84 0.59 -40.94
C GLU A 8 5.43 0.11 -40.58
N GLN A 9 5.33 -1.11 -40.03
CA GLN A 9 4.05 -1.63 -39.55
C GLN A 9 3.69 -0.91 -38.27
N SER A 10 2.52 -0.27 -38.27
CA SER A 10 1.94 0.31 -37.06
C SER A 10 1.08 -0.73 -36.32
N TYR A 11 1.06 -0.65 -34.99
CA TYR A 11 0.25 -1.52 -34.14
C TYR A 11 -0.63 -0.65 -33.23
N LEU A 12 -1.87 -1.07 -33.04
CA LEU A 12 -2.81 -0.48 -32.09
C LEU A 12 -2.83 -1.29 -30.81
N VAL A 13 -2.84 -0.63 -29.66
CA VAL A 13 -2.98 -1.29 -28.36
C VAL A 13 -4.30 -0.84 -27.75
N ARG A 14 -5.17 -1.78 -27.44
CA ARG A 14 -6.44 -1.50 -26.76
C ARG A 14 -6.64 -2.42 -25.57
N ARG A 15 -7.57 -2.06 -24.68
CA ARG A 15 -8.01 -2.94 -23.62
C ARG A 15 -8.60 -4.21 -24.24
N ALA A 16 -8.22 -5.36 -23.69
CA ALA A 16 -8.75 -6.64 -24.10
C ALA A 16 -10.24 -6.71 -23.75
N ASP A 17 -11.04 -7.20 -24.69
CA ASP A 17 -12.47 -7.41 -24.54
C ASP A 17 -12.73 -8.89 -24.21
N PRO A 18 -13.68 -9.22 -23.32
CA PRO A 18 -14.15 -10.59 -23.14
C PRO A 18 -14.46 -11.34 -24.45
N ASP A 19 -14.95 -10.62 -25.47
CA ASP A 19 -15.24 -11.19 -26.79
C ASP A 19 -13.97 -11.59 -27.57
N ASP A 20 -12.80 -11.08 -27.17
CA ASP A 20 -11.51 -11.46 -27.77
C ASP A 20 -10.99 -12.80 -27.24
N VAL A 21 -11.60 -13.41 -26.22
CA VAL A 21 -10.99 -14.53 -25.47
C VAL A 21 -10.67 -15.73 -26.35
N ASP A 22 -11.54 -16.05 -27.32
CA ASP A 22 -11.32 -17.15 -28.26
C ASP A 22 -10.16 -16.84 -29.22
N THR A 23 -10.01 -15.56 -29.60
CA THR A 23 -8.90 -15.09 -30.44
C THR A 23 -7.58 -15.10 -29.65
N ILE A 24 -7.63 -14.72 -28.38
CA ILE A 24 -6.49 -14.80 -27.45
C ILE A 24 -6.08 -16.26 -27.22
N ASP A 25 -7.04 -17.18 -27.05
CA ASP A 25 -6.80 -18.62 -26.93
C ASP A 25 -6.15 -19.19 -28.20
N ALA A 26 -6.67 -18.79 -29.38
CA ALA A 26 -6.12 -19.21 -30.66
C ALA A 26 -4.69 -18.66 -30.89
N LEU A 27 -4.42 -17.41 -30.51
CA LEU A 27 -3.07 -16.84 -30.51
C LEU A 27 -2.14 -17.62 -29.58
N TYR A 28 -2.64 -18.00 -28.41
CA TYR A 28 -1.92 -18.79 -27.42
C TYR A 28 -1.47 -20.14 -28.00
N ASP A 29 -2.40 -20.88 -28.62
CA ASP A 29 -2.12 -22.16 -29.25
C ASP A 29 -1.17 -22.03 -30.44
N ARG A 30 -1.31 -20.96 -31.24
CA ARG A 30 -0.47 -20.72 -32.43
C ARG A 30 0.96 -20.33 -32.10
N LEU A 31 1.15 -19.46 -31.11
CA LEU A 31 2.48 -18.97 -30.73
C LEU A 31 3.24 -19.96 -29.86
N TYR A 32 2.53 -20.84 -29.13
CA TYR A 32 3.12 -21.57 -28.01
C TYR A 32 2.70 -23.05 -27.87
N GLY A 33 2.31 -23.70 -28.97
CA GLY A 33 1.81 -25.09 -29.01
C GLY A 33 2.71 -26.20 -28.41
N ASP A 34 3.92 -25.87 -27.93
CA ASP A 34 4.92 -26.83 -27.44
C ASP A 34 4.83 -27.12 -25.91
N GLY A 35 3.83 -26.59 -25.20
CA GLY A 35 3.54 -26.91 -23.80
C GLY A 35 4.48 -26.31 -22.73
N ASN A 36 5.63 -25.76 -23.13
CA ASN A 36 6.56 -25.02 -22.26
C ASN A 36 5.96 -23.70 -21.75
N PHE A 37 5.09 -23.06 -22.53
CA PHE A 37 4.48 -21.78 -22.13
C PHE A 37 3.29 -21.97 -21.18
N SER A 38 2.48 -23.03 -21.34
CA SER A 38 1.46 -23.37 -20.34
C SER A 38 2.09 -23.64 -18.97
N GLU A 39 3.32 -24.15 -18.94
CA GLU A 39 4.09 -24.28 -17.71
C GLU A 39 4.55 -22.93 -17.17
N ALA A 40 5.06 -22.03 -18.01
CA ALA A 40 5.42 -20.68 -17.61
C ALA A 40 4.21 -19.88 -17.09
N LEU A 41 3.06 -19.97 -17.76
CA LEU A 41 1.81 -19.31 -17.38
C LEU A 41 1.22 -19.92 -16.09
N ALA A 42 1.31 -21.24 -15.95
CA ALA A 42 0.94 -21.97 -14.74
C ALA A 42 1.78 -21.52 -13.53
N ILE A 43 3.10 -21.47 -13.72
CA ILE A 43 4.04 -20.96 -12.71
C ILE A 43 3.73 -19.49 -12.39
N PHE A 44 3.48 -18.67 -13.42
CA PHE A 44 3.28 -17.23 -13.28
C PHE A 44 2.02 -16.88 -12.48
N HIS A 45 0.90 -17.54 -12.79
CA HIS A 45 -0.36 -17.31 -12.08
C HIS A 45 -0.61 -18.30 -10.94
N ALA A 46 0.39 -19.12 -10.59
CA ALA A 46 0.29 -20.17 -9.58
C ALA A 46 -0.93 -21.11 -9.80
N VAL A 47 -1.27 -21.41 -11.04
CA VAL A 47 -2.32 -22.35 -11.42
C VAL A 47 -1.71 -23.69 -11.84
N ASP A 48 -2.46 -24.78 -11.67
CA ASP A 48 -1.98 -26.11 -12.07
C ASP A 48 -1.77 -26.17 -13.60
N LYS A 49 -0.66 -26.75 -14.06
CA LYS A 49 -0.38 -26.87 -15.51
C LYS A 49 -1.47 -27.66 -16.23
N GLY A 50 -2.01 -28.71 -15.59
CA GLY A 50 -3.11 -29.51 -16.10
C GLY A 50 -4.38 -28.68 -16.33
N PHE A 51 -4.61 -27.66 -15.51
CA PHE A 51 -5.71 -26.70 -15.67
C PHE A 51 -5.62 -25.94 -17.01
N LEU A 52 -4.41 -25.51 -17.41
CA LEU A 52 -4.20 -24.77 -18.66
C LEU A 52 -4.11 -25.67 -19.91
N THR A 53 -3.86 -26.97 -19.74
CA THR A 53 -3.90 -27.93 -20.86
C THR A 53 -5.32 -28.30 -21.28
N ASN A 54 -6.32 -28.06 -20.43
CA ASN A 54 -7.72 -28.23 -20.80
C ASN A 54 -8.25 -26.92 -21.41
N GLN A 55 -8.65 -26.97 -22.68
CA GLN A 55 -9.10 -25.79 -23.42
C GLN A 55 -10.26 -25.05 -22.72
N ASP A 56 -11.28 -25.76 -22.25
CA ASP A 56 -12.43 -25.14 -21.57
C ASP A 56 -12.04 -24.41 -20.28
N LEU A 57 -11.06 -24.94 -19.54
CA LEU A 57 -10.56 -24.31 -18.31
C LEU A 57 -9.63 -23.14 -18.61
N ARG A 58 -8.81 -23.25 -19.66
CA ARG A 58 -7.94 -22.16 -20.12
C ARG A 58 -8.74 -20.97 -20.66
N VAL A 59 -9.79 -21.20 -21.44
CA VAL A 59 -10.68 -20.12 -21.91
C VAL A 59 -11.33 -19.41 -20.73
N LYS A 60 -11.84 -20.15 -19.73
CA LYS A 60 -12.37 -19.55 -18.49
C LYS A 60 -11.33 -18.76 -17.72
N PHE A 61 -10.09 -19.23 -17.71
CA PHE A 61 -8.97 -18.54 -17.08
C PHE A 61 -8.62 -17.24 -17.79
N LEU A 62 -8.47 -17.28 -19.12
CA LEU A 62 -8.20 -16.10 -19.95
C LEU A 62 -9.34 -15.09 -19.86
N LEU A 63 -10.60 -15.56 -19.87
CA LEU A 63 -11.76 -14.71 -19.64
C LEU A 63 -11.68 -14.04 -18.27
N SER A 64 -11.36 -14.82 -17.22
CA SER A 64 -11.14 -14.26 -15.89
C SER A 64 -9.99 -13.25 -15.88
N LEU A 65 -8.89 -13.47 -16.59
CA LEU A 65 -7.80 -12.49 -16.70
C LEU A 65 -8.26 -11.22 -17.42
N VAL A 66 -8.99 -11.35 -18.52
CA VAL A 66 -9.53 -10.21 -19.26
C VAL A 66 -10.48 -9.38 -18.39
N GLU A 67 -11.35 -10.05 -17.64
CA GLU A 67 -12.35 -9.43 -16.77
C GLU A 67 -11.77 -8.85 -15.47
N THR A 68 -10.74 -9.51 -14.89
CA THR A 68 -10.26 -9.18 -13.54
C THR A 68 -8.89 -8.49 -13.49
N SER A 69 -8.05 -8.68 -14.50
CA SER A 69 -6.78 -7.96 -14.61
C SER A 69 -7.05 -6.53 -15.05
N PHE A 70 -6.47 -5.59 -14.31
CA PHE A 70 -6.73 -4.16 -14.51
C PHE A 70 -6.20 -3.64 -15.85
N MET A 71 -5.23 -4.36 -16.44
CA MET A 71 -4.59 -3.98 -17.70
C MET A 71 -4.35 -5.21 -18.59
N SER A 72 -5.41 -5.95 -18.93
CA SER A 72 -5.37 -6.86 -20.09
C SER A 72 -5.46 -6.00 -21.37
N VAL A 73 -4.48 -6.13 -22.27
CA VAL A 73 -4.44 -5.44 -23.55
C VAL A 73 -4.28 -6.40 -24.71
N THR A 74 -4.96 -6.10 -25.80
CA THR A 74 -4.76 -6.72 -27.10
C THR A 74 -3.94 -5.78 -27.98
N VAL A 75 -3.01 -6.35 -28.73
CA VAL A 75 -2.26 -5.67 -29.78
C VAL A 75 -2.91 -6.04 -31.10
N GLU A 76 -3.35 -5.04 -31.84
CA GLU A 76 -4.01 -5.19 -33.13
C GLU A 76 -3.11 -4.69 -34.26
N ASP A 77 -3.18 -5.37 -35.41
CA ASP A 77 -2.61 -4.87 -36.65
C ASP A 77 -3.48 -3.75 -37.27
N GLU A 78 -3.04 -3.18 -38.39
CA GLU A 78 -3.77 -2.10 -39.09
C GLU A 78 -5.16 -2.53 -39.61
N GLU A 79 -5.40 -3.83 -39.70
CA GLU A 79 -6.67 -4.42 -40.14
C GLU A 79 -7.61 -4.71 -38.95
N GLY A 80 -7.16 -4.47 -37.72
CA GLY A 80 -7.92 -4.70 -36.49
C GLY A 80 -7.88 -6.15 -36.00
N HIS A 81 -6.97 -6.99 -36.52
CA HIS A 81 -6.81 -8.34 -36.02
C HIS A 81 -5.96 -8.34 -34.77
N VAL A 82 -6.42 -9.03 -33.71
CA VAL A 82 -5.59 -9.27 -32.53
C VAL A 82 -4.41 -10.15 -32.94
N VAL A 83 -3.21 -9.61 -32.80
CA VAL A 83 -1.93 -10.27 -33.10
C VAL A 83 -1.09 -10.48 -31.84
N GLY A 84 -1.49 -9.87 -30.73
CA GLY A 84 -0.85 -10.05 -29.43
C GLY A 84 -1.85 -9.86 -28.30
N PHE A 85 -1.55 -10.50 -27.18
CA PHE A 85 -2.24 -10.30 -25.93
C PHE A 85 -1.19 -10.16 -24.83
N ALA A 86 -1.31 -9.10 -24.06
CA ALA A 86 -0.50 -8.90 -22.88
C ALA A 86 -1.42 -8.59 -21.72
N VAL A 87 -1.32 -9.37 -20.66
CA VAL A 87 -1.80 -8.89 -19.38
C VAL A 87 -0.64 -8.08 -18.81
N LEU A 88 -0.79 -6.76 -18.73
CA LEU A 88 0.06 -5.89 -17.92
C LEU A 88 -0.23 -6.14 -16.43
N ASP A 89 -0.23 -7.42 -16.04
CA ASP A 89 0.13 -7.93 -14.72
C ASP A 89 1.63 -8.27 -14.73
N ASP A 90 2.40 -7.84 -15.73
CA ASP A 90 3.81 -8.23 -15.96
C ASP A 90 4.80 -7.67 -14.92
N THR A 91 4.31 -6.96 -13.91
CA THR A 91 5.16 -6.35 -12.91
C THR A 91 5.82 -7.33 -11.94
N PRO A 92 5.24 -8.48 -11.52
CA PRO A 92 5.90 -9.40 -10.60
C PRO A 92 7.12 -10.09 -11.22
N LEU A 93 7.14 -10.40 -12.53
CA LEU A 93 8.25 -11.14 -13.14
C LEU A 93 9.50 -10.27 -13.32
N HIS A 94 9.35 -9.03 -13.81
CA HIS A 94 10.46 -8.10 -13.89
C HIS A 94 10.85 -7.49 -12.53
N LEU A 95 9.91 -7.38 -11.57
CA LEU A 95 10.25 -7.09 -10.18
C LEU A 95 11.00 -8.25 -9.53
N SER A 96 10.68 -9.53 -9.78
CA SER A 96 11.49 -10.62 -9.21
C SER A 96 12.98 -10.55 -9.62
N ALA A 97 13.25 -10.08 -10.85
CA ALA A 97 14.61 -9.89 -11.35
C ALA A 97 15.30 -8.61 -10.81
N SER A 98 14.55 -7.55 -10.48
CA SER A 98 15.09 -6.34 -9.85
C SER A 98 15.16 -6.44 -8.32
N GLU A 99 14.24 -7.18 -7.70
CA GLU A 99 14.17 -7.56 -6.29
C GLU A 99 15.21 -8.60 -5.91
N ALA A 100 15.64 -9.46 -6.85
CA ALA A 100 16.85 -10.26 -6.68
C ALA A 100 18.10 -9.39 -6.39
N ARG A 101 18.02 -8.07 -6.60
CA ARG A 101 19.05 -7.08 -6.21
C ARG A 101 18.64 -6.18 -5.04
N ALA A 102 17.38 -6.21 -4.61
CA ALA A 102 16.96 -5.42 -3.45
C ALA A 102 17.62 -6.01 -2.18
N PRO A 103 18.13 -5.17 -1.26
CA PRO A 103 18.58 -5.63 0.04
C PRO A 103 17.47 -6.44 0.72
N TRP A 104 17.86 -7.50 1.45
CA TRP A 104 16.89 -8.41 2.09
C TRP A 104 15.83 -7.67 2.91
N LEU A 105 16.23 -6.63 3.64
CA LEU A 105 15.31 -5.87 4.48
C LEU A 105 14.26 -5.11 3.65
N ASP A 106 14.64 -4.53 2.51
CA ASP A 106 13.74 -3.78 1.61
C ASP A 106 12.58 -4.65 1.09
N ALA A 107 12.81 -5.96 0.95
CA ALA A 107 11.81 -6.93 0.49
C ALA A 107 11.05 -7.65 1.63
N ASN A 108 11.61 -7.72 2.85
CA ASN A 108 11.09 -8.59 3.92
C ASN A 108 10.55 -7.86 5.15
N TRP A 109 10.75 -6.54 5.26
CA TRP A 109 10.21 -5.75 6.36
C TRP A 109 8.68 -5.86 6.56
N PRO A 110 7.81 -6.08 5.54
CA PRO A 110 6.37 -6.22 5.80
C PRO A 110 6.05 -7.48 6.61
N TYR A 111 6.77 -8.57 6.39
CA TYR A 111 6.60 -9.80 7.17
C TYR A 111 7.07 -9.61 8.61
N ILE A 112 8.20 -8.92 8.83
CA ILE A 112 8.64 -8.53 10.16
C ILE A 112 7.54 -7.71 10.85
N SER A 113 6.95 -6.76 10.14
CA SER A 113 5.85 -5.94 10.63
C SER A 113 4.65 -6.79 11.07
N THR A 114 4.27 -7.80 10.28
CA THR A 114 3.21 -8.75 10.67
C THR A 114 3.55 -9.55 11.91
N PHE A 115 4.80 -10.00 12.08
CA PHE A 115 5.23 -10.64 13.33
C PHE A 115 5.19 -9.70 14.55
N LEU A 116 5.38 -8.40 14.35
CA LEU A 116 5.26 -7.40 15.42
C LEU A 116 3.80 -7.07 15.77
N CYS A 117 2.85 -7.26 14.84
CA CYS A 117 1.43 -7.01 15.07
C CYS A 117 0.88 -7.66 16.36
N PRO A 118 1.00 -8.98 16.61
CA PRO A 118 0.48 -9.58 17.83
C PRO A 118 1.14 -9.02 19.10
N ILE A 119 2.40 -8.59 19.03
CA ILE A 119 3.09 -7.97 20.18
C ILE A 119 2.41 -6.64 20.53
N PHE A 120 2.26 -5.75 19.54
CA PHE A 120 1.63 -4.45 19.75
C PHE A 120 0.12 -4.52 20.00
N PHE A 121 -0.55 -5.57 19.52
CA PHE A 121 -1.96 -5.80 19.78
C PHE A 121 -2.20 -6.38 21.18
N LEU A 122 -1.44 -7.40 21.57
CA LEU A 122 -1.68 -8.14 22.82
C LEU A 122 -1.08 -7.44 24.03
N LEU A 123 0.05 -6.75 23.91
CA LEU A 123 0.71 -6.14 25.07
C LEU A 123 -0.20 -5.12 25.80
N PRO A 124 -0.83 -4.14 25.12
CA PRO A 124 -1.74 -3.22 25.80
C PRO A 124 -3.01 -3.90 26.34
N LEU A 125 -3.48 -4.97 25.68
CA LEU A 125 -4.63 -5.75 26.13
C LEU A 125 -4.31 -6.58 27.37
N ALA A 126 -3.12 -7.17 27.45
CA ALA A 126 -2.66 -7.98 28.57
C ALA A 126 -2.51 -7.17 29.86
N LEU A 127 -2.26 -5.86 29.74
CA LEU A 127 -2.23 -4.92 30.87
C LEU A 127 -3.63 -4.55 31.38
N SER A 128 -4.70 -5.00 30.71
CA SER A 128 -6.09 -4.72 31.08
C SER A 128 -6.77 -5.94 31.72
N LYS A 129 -7.64 -5.74 32.71
CA LYS A 129 -8.34 -6.84 33.39
C LYS A 129 -9.36 -7.56 32.50
N SER A 130 -9.82 -6.90 31.43
CA SER A 130 -10.72 -7.50 30.43
C SER A 130 -10.60 -6.78 29.08
N PRO A 131 -10.95 -7.44 27.94
CA PRO A 131 -10.95 -6.80 26.63
C PRO A 131 -11.86 -5.57 26.55
N ARG A 132 -13.01 -5.62 27.23
CA ARG A 132 -13.95 -4.49 27.29
C ARG A 132 -13.33 -3.29 27.98
N GLN A 133 -12.64 -3.49 29.10
CA GLN A 133 -11.94 -2.42 29.81
C GLN A 133 -10.78 -1.88 28.96
N ALA A 134 -10.07 -2.77 28.27
CA ALA A 134 -8.97 -2.39 27.38
C ALA A 134 -9.44 -1.43 26.28
N LEU A 135 -10.54 -1.75 25.60
CA LEU A 135 -11.13 -0.88 24.56
C LEU A 135 -11.72 0.42 25.13
N GLN A 136 -11.96 0.50 26.44
CA GLN A 136 -12.34 1.73 27.11
C GLN A 136 -11.14 2.59 27.52
N ASN A 137 -9.96 1.98 27.66
CA ASN A 137 -8.73 2.67 28.02
C ASN A 137 -8.15 3.38 26.78
N PRO A 138 -8.08 4.72 26.78
CA PRO A 138 -7.58 5.43 25.63
C PRO A 138 -6.09 5.16 25.36
N TYR A 139 -5.30 4.74 26.36
CA TYR A 139 -3.91 4.31 26.17
C TYR A 139 -3.79 3.07 25.30
N VAL A 140 -4.63 2.08 25.55
CA VAL A 140 -4.74 0.90 24.69
C VAL A 140 -5.15 1.34 23.29
N LEU A 141 -6.17 2.19 23.16
CA LEU A 141 -6.61 2.69 21.85
C LEU A 141 -5.52 3.47 21.11
N GLY A 142 -4.64 4.19 21.81
CA GLY A 142 -3.51 4.91 21.23
C GLY A 142 -2.39 4.01 20.71
N TRP A 143 -2.24 2.78 21.25
CA TRP A 143 -1.30 1.77 20.76
C TRP A 143 -1.80 1.00 19.54
N LEU A 144 -3.12 0.87 19.39
CA LEU A 144 -3.71 0.11 18.30
C LEU A 144 -3.38 0.59 16.87
N PRO A 145 -3.10 1.89 16.56
CA PRO A 145 -2.58 2.28 15.25
C PRO A 145 -1.32 1.51 14.87
N VAL A 146 -0.41 1.25 15.84
CA VAL A 146 0.82 0.47 15.59
C VAL A 146 0.46 -0.93 15.14
N ALA A 147 -0.42 -1.61 15.89
CA ALA A 147 -0.83 -2.97 15.58
C ALA A 147 -1.56 -3.08 14.22
N PHE A 148 -2.52 -2.17 13.97
CA PHE A 148 -3.28 -2.14 12.71
C PHE A 148 -2.39 -1.85 11.52
N TYR A 149 -1.49 -0.87 11.63
CA TYR A 149 -0.53 -0.64 10.57
C TYR A 149 0.39 -1.83 10.39
N CYS A 150 0.90 -2.42 11.48
CA CYS A 150 1.81 -3.54 11.39
C CYS A 150 1.23 -4.70 10.58
N TRP A 151 -0.06 -4.98 10.78
CA TRP A 151 -0.85 -5.91 9.97
C TRP A 151 -1.00 -5.42 8.53
N HIS A 152 -1.49 -4.19 8.34
CA HIS A 152 -1.73 -3.54 7.04
C HIS A 152 -0.54 -3.63 6.09
N GLN A 153 0.69 -3.54 6.62
CA GLN A 153 1.91 -3.56 5.81
C GLN A 153 2.05 -4.82 4.97
N THR A 154 1.59 -5.99 5.43
CA THR A 154 1.71 -7.22 4.64
C THR A 154 0.75 -7.25 3.47
N GLU A 155 -0.50 -6.83 3.64
CA GLU A 155 -1.40 -6.77 2.48
C GLU A 155 -0.96 -5.71 1.48
N GLU A 156 -0.54 -4.55 1.98
CA GLU A 156 -0.10 -3.47 1.11
C GLU A 156 1.19 -3.84 0.38
N HIS A 157 2.26 -4.20 1.10
CA HIS A 157 3.60 -4.25 0.51
C HIS A 157 4.13 -5.64 0.24
N ALA A 158 3.53 -6.71 0.76
CA ALA A 158 4.00 -8.07 0.50
C ALA A 158 3.07 -8.86 -0.41
N HIS A 159 1.79 -8.98 -0.05
CA HIS A 159 0.80 -9.74 -0.80
C HIS A 159 -0.55 -9.04 -0.74
N ASP A 160 -1.04 -8.54 -1.87
CA ASP A 160 -2.38 -7.94 -1.89
C ASP A 160 -3.49 -8.98 -1.72
N PHE A 161 -4.76 -8.55 -1.68
CA PHE A 161 -5.86 -9.49 -1.39
C PHE A 161 -6.09 -10.52 -2.52
N ARG A 162 -5.53 -10.30 -3.72
CA ARG A 162 -5.53 -11.27 -4.83
C ARG A 162 -4.37 -12.25 -4.73
N GLY A 163 -3.47 -12.06 -3.76
CA GLY A 163 -2.26 -12.84 -3.56
C GLY A 163 -1.06 -12.34 -4.37
N TRP A 164 -1.19 -11.21 -5.08
CA TRP A 164 -0.10 -10.68 -5.89
C TRP A 164 1.01 -10.12 -5.02
N ARG A 165 2.24 -10.49 -5.35
CA ARG A 165 3.40 -10.18 -4.53
C ARG A 165 3.99 -8.82 -4.91
N TYR A 166 4.31 -7.99 -3.91
CA TYR A 166 4.95 -6.67 -4.07
C TYR A 166 4.23 -5.73 -5.05
N SER A 167 2.90 -5.82 -5.11
CA SER A 167 2.11 -5.09 -6.09
C SER A 167 1.94 -3.60 -5.75
N PHE A 168 2.30 -3.16 -4.53
CA PHE A 168 2.21 -1.75 -4.10
C PHE A 168 2.93 -0.77 -5.01
N VAL A 169 4.27 -0.86 -5.09
CA VAL A 169 5.10 0.08 -5.84
C VAL A 169 4.64 0.23 -7.30
N PRO A 170 4.44 -0.85 -8.06
CA PRO A 170 4.01 -0.71 -9.44
C PRO A 170 2.59 -0.17 -9.56
N ASN A 171 1.62 -0.68 -8.78
CA ASN A 171 0.26 -0.15 -8.83
C ASN A 171 0.23 1.33 -8.47
N PHE A 172 0.95 1.74 -7.42
CA PHE A 172 1.04 3.13 -7.03
C PHE A 172 1.61 3.96 -8.18
N ASN A 173 2.77 3.61 -8.72
CA ASN A 173 3.44 4.37 -9.77
C ASN A 173 2.59 4.48 -11.07
N HIS A 174 1.86 3.42 -11.43
CA HIS A 174 0.99 3.43 -12.61
C HIS A 174 -0.34 4.17 -12.41
N SER A 175 -0.86 4.22 -11.19
CA SER A 175 -2.16 4.84 -10.89
C SER A 175 -2.01 6.16 -10.13
N VAL A 176 -2.00 6.07 -8.80
CA VAL A 176 -1.97 7.21 -7.88
C VAL A 176 -0.77 8.12 -8.13
N GLY A 177 0.41 7.54 -8.33
CA GLY A 177 1.66 8.24 -8.61
C GLY A 177 1.61 9.02 -9.91
N ALA A 178 1.08 8.44 -10.99
CA ALA A 178 0.89 9.14 -12.26
C ALA A 178 -0.05 10.34 -12.12
N LEU A 179 -1.12 10.20 -11.32
CA LEU A 179 -2.05 11.29 -11.03
C LEU A 179 -1.41 12.42 -10.21
N LEU A 180 -0.61 12.07 -9.20
CA LEU A 180 -0.03 13.04 -8.25
C LEU A 180 1.25 13.69 -8.77
N PHE A 181 2.01 12.99 -9.60
CA PHE A 181 3.31 13.41 -10.09
C PHE A 181 3.35 13.29 -11.61
N GLN A 182 2.92 14.32 -12.34
CA GLN A 182 2.92 14.31 -13.82
C GLN A 182 4.29 13.97 -14.44
N SER A 183 5.38 14.22 -13.71
CA SER A 183 6.72 13.80 -14.14
C SER A 183 6.83 12.28 -14.39
N CYS A 184 6.04 11.46 -13.70
CA CYS A 184 5.93 10.01 -13.91
C CYS A 184 5.57 9.62 -15.34
N GLU A 185 4.63 10.35 -15.96
CA GLU A 185 4.24 10.08 -17.35
C GLU A 185 5.41 10.38 -18.30
N THR A 186 6.24 11.38 -17.97
CA THR A 186 7.36 11.81 -18.80
C THR A 186 8.56 10.87 -18.71
N ILE A 187 8.87 10.35 -17.52
CA ILE A 187 10.03 9.47 -17.28
C ILE A 187 9.70 7.98 -17.45
N GLY A 188 8.42 7.67 -17.70
CA GLY A 188 7.87 6.32 -17.72
C GLY A 188 7.53 5.83 -16.30
N HIS A 189 6.41 5.12 -16.18
CA HIS A 189 5.88 4.64 -14.90
C HIS A 189 6.83 3.72 -14.13
N LEU A 190 7.75 3.03 -14.82
CA LEU A 190 8.79 2.20 -14.19
C LEU A 190 9.90 3.03 -13.52
N SER A 191 10.04 4.30 -13.92
CA SER A 191 11.01 5.26 -13.37
C SER A 191 10.38 6.25 -12.37
N CYS A 192 9.09 6.07 -12.07
CA CYS A 192 8.37 6.84 -11.05
C CYS A 192 9.07 6.81 -9.68
N PRO A 193 8.76 7.76 -8.78
CA PRO A 193 9.51 7.98 -7.54
C PRO A 193 9.62 6.78 -6.65
N LEU A 194 8.52 6.06 -6.52
CA LEU A 194 8.40 5.12 -5.45
C LEU A 194 9.21 3.89 -5.83
N ASN A 195 10.12 3.54 -4.95
CA ASN A 195 10.89 2.32 -5.00
C ASN A 195 10.81 1.65 -3.63
N THR A 196 11.21 0.39 -3.56
CA THR A 196 11.15 -0.42 -2.33
C THR A 196 11.89 0.21 -1.15
N ARG A 197 12.99 0.93 -1.40
CA ARG A 197 13.75 1.64 -0.36
C ARG A 197 12.97 2.78 0.26
N ILE A 198 12.37 3.66 -0.55
CA ILE A 198 11.53 4.76 -0.06
C ILE A 198 10.34 4.20 0.70
N THR A 199 9.71 3.14 0.17
CA THR A 199 8.60 2.46 0.83
C THR A 199 8.99 1.92 2.20
N LEU A 200 10.16 1.27 2.32
CA LEU A 200 10.71 0.84 3.60
C LEU A 200 10.93 2.02 4.54
N TYR A 201 11.62 3.07 4.08
CA TYR A 201 11.95 4.23 4.92
C TYR A 201 10.70 4.91 5.47
N VAL A 202 9.67 5.12 4.65
CA VAL A 202 8.42 5.72 5.10
C VAL A 202 7.74 4.78 6.10
N ASN A 203 7.44 3.55 5.73
CA ASN A 203 6.58 2.69 6.56
C ASN A 203 7.24 2.25 7.86
N VAL A 204 8.52 1.86 7.83
CA VAL A 204 9.26 1.49 9.05
C VAL A 204 9.39 2.69 9.99
N MET A 205 9.72 3.87 9.47
CA MET A 205 9.90 5.05 10.33
C MET A 205 8.59 5.62 10.84
N VAL A 206 7.51 5.55 10.06
CA VAL A 206 6.16 5.90 10.53
C VAL A 206 5.73 4.99 11.67
N VAL A 207 5.78 3.67 11.45
CA VAL A 207 5.13 2.71 12.36
C VAL A 207 6.04 2.32 13.52
N TRP A 208 7.29 1.94 13.25
CA TRP A 208 8.17 1.36 14.28
C TRP A 208 8.87 2.43 15.10
N VAL A 209 9.12 3.60 14.53
CA VAL A 209 9.81 4.71 15.24
C VAL A 209 8.81 5.79 15.62
N GLY A 210 8.04 6.29 14.66
CA GLY A 210 7.11 7.39 14.83
C GLY A 210 6.02 7.09 15.83
N PHE A 211 5.14 6.14 15.51
CA PHE A 211 4.01 5.79 16.34
C PHE A 211 4.42 5.25 17.71
N VAL A 212 5.45 4.40 17.76
CA VAL A 212 6.02 3.90 19.02
C VAL A 212 6.60 5.06 19.83
N GLY A 213 7.38 5.94 19.21
CA GLY A 213 7.95 7.13 19.82
C GLY A 213 6.89 8.05 20.42
N THR A 214 5.77 8.27 19.71
CA THR A 214 4.61 9.00 20.23
C THR A 214 4.05 8.36 21.49
N MET A 215 3.86 7.03 21.47
CA MET A 215 3.24 6.31 22.58
C MET A 215 4.14 6.21 23.81
N VAL A 216 5.46 6.18 23.60
CA VAL A 216 6.45 6.23 24.68
C VAL A 216 6.58 7.66 25.23
N SER A 217 6.51 8.68 24.37
CA SER A 217 6.75 10.09 24.76
C SER A 217 5.53 10.80 25.31
N ALA A 218 4.33 10.37 24.94
CA ALA A 218 3.12 10.93 25.49
C ALA A 218 2.09 9.86 25.78
N HIS A 219 1.40 10.08 26.89
CA HIS A 219 0.18 9.40 27.25
C HIS A 219 -0.83 9.52 26.10
N TYR A 220 -1.30 8.37 25.65
CA TYR A 220 -2.43 8.04 24.78
C TYR A 220 -2.98 9.02 23.74
N LEU A 221 -3.17 10.31 24.04
CA LEU A 221 -3.72 11.34 23.16
C LEU A 221 -2.91 11.49 21.88
N GLY A 222 -1.58 11.45 21.96
CA GLY A 222 -0.72 11.44 20.77
C GLY A 222 -0.99 10.24 19.87
N GLY A 223 -1.15 9.05 20.44
CA GLY A 223 -1.55 7.84 19.70
C GLY A 223 -2.93 7.96 19.07
N ILE A 224 -3.88 8.58 19.77
CA ILE A 224 -5.20 8.88 19.19
C ILE A 224 -5.08 9.85 18.01
N VAL A 225 -4.20 10.85 18.06
CA VAL A 225 -3.95 11.73 16.91
C VAL A 225 -3.35 10.97 15.73
N ASN A 226 -2.49 9.97 15.97
CA ASN A 226 -1.93 9.08 14.95
C ASN A 226 -2.98 8.20 14.25
N TRP A 227 -4.13 7.90 14.88
CA TRP A 227 -5.25 7.29 14.16
C TRP A 227 -5.73 8.16 13.00
N GLY A 228 -5.60 9.48 13.08
CA GLY A 228 -5.94 10.37 11.98
C GLY A 228 -5.13 10.12 10.71
N MET A 229 -3.84 9.81 10.86
CA MET A 229 -2.99 9.37 9.74
C MET A 229 -3.50 8.06 9.15
N SER A 230 -3.80 7.10 10.02
CA SER A 230 -4.37 5.79 9.64
C SER A 230 -5.69 5.92 8.88
N VAL A 231 -6.61 6.77 9.35
CA VAL A 231 -7.90 7.03 8.72
C VAL A 231 -7.73 7.67 7.35
N VAL A 232 -6.86 8.67 7.23
CA VAL A 232 -6.60 9.36 5.96
C VAL A 232 -5.95 8.41 4.96
N ASN A 233 -4.96 7.62 5.39
CA ASN A 233 -4.33 6.63 4.51
C ASN A 233 -5.32 5.55 4.06
N ALA A 234 -6.06 4.95 5.01
CA ALA A 234 -7.05 3.93 4.70
C ALA A 234 -8.09 4.45 3.71
N PHE A 235 -8.62 5.66 3.93
CA PHE A 235 -9.66 6.22 3.07
C PHE A 235 -9.11 6.72 1.73
N ALA A 236 -8.19 7.68 1.77
CA ALA A 236 -7.72 8.40 0.59
C ALA A 236 -6.57 7.68 -0.15
N GLY A 237 -5.72 6.94 0.57
CA GLY A 237 -4.61 6.19 -0.01
C GLY A 237 -5.02 4.82 -0.55
N HIS A 238 -6.08 4.21 -0.01
CA HIS A 238 -6.49 2.85 -0.40
C HIS A 238 -7.94 2.76 -0.89
N LEU A 239 -8.94 3.06 -0.05
CA LEU A 239 -10.34 2.78 -0.39
C LEU A 239 -10.86 3.62 -1.58
N LEU A 240 -10.52 4.91 -1.64
CA LEU A 240 -10.87 5.75 -2.79
C LEU A 240 -10.18 5.25 -4.08
N PRO A 241 -8.84 5.06 -4.13
CA PRO A 241 -8.18 4.45 -5.28
C PRO A 241 -8.73 3.07 -5.66
N PHE A 242 -9.10 2.23 -4.69
CA PHE A 242 -9.72 0.93 -4.98
C PHE A 242 -11.04 1.08 -5.73
N LEU A 243 -11.93 1.97 -5.25
CA LEU A 243 -13.25 2.17 -5.83
C LEU A 243 -13.22 2.81 -7.22
N PHE A 244 -12.29 3.74 -7.45
CA PHE A 244 -12.26 4.54 -8.68
C PHE A 244 -11.18 4.13 -9.68
N MET A 245 -10.15 3.42 -9.23
CA MET A 245 -8.96 3.07 -10.01
C MET A 245 -8.59 1.59 -9.88
N GLY A 246 -9.41 0.76 -9.23
CA GLY A 246 -9.10 -0.67 -9.03
C GLY A 246 -7.83 -0.95 -8.22
N TYR A 247 -7.28 0.05 -7.52
CA TYR A 247 -6.06 -0.07 -6.73
C TYR A 247 -6.24 -1.07 -5.58
N ASN A 248 -5.58 -2.22 -5.68
CA ASN A 248 -5.73 -3.34 -4.77
C ASN A 248 -4.89 -3.26 -3.47
N PRO A 249 -3.59 -2.89 -3.52
CA PRO A 249 -2.68 -3.07 -2.39
C PRO A 249 -3.21 -2.45 -1.09
N GLY A 250 -3.42 -3.29 -0.06
CA GLY A 250 -3.89 -2.86 1.27
C GLY A 250 -5.37 -2.44 1.35
N ALA A 251 -6.16 -2.60 0.29
CA ALA A 251 -7.55 -2.14 0.26
C ALA A 251 -8.45 -2.85 1.28
N PHE A 252 -8.28 -4.16 1.49
CA PHE A 252 -9.13 -4.95 2.38
C PHE A 252 -8.84 -4.62 3.85
N GLN A 253 -7.58 -4.63 4.27
CA GLN A 253 -7.18 -4.24 5.63
C GLN A 253 -7.49 -2.77 5.94
N SER A 254 -7.48 -1.90 4.93
CA SER A 254 -7.91 -0.51 5.07
C SER A 254 -9.38 -0.36 5.49
N ILE A 255 -10.26 -1.30 5.17
CA ILE A 255 -11.66 -1.26 5.66
C ILE A 255 -11.68 -1.26 7.20
N PHE A 256 -10.94 -2.19 7.81
CA PHE A 256 -10.88 -2.33 9.26
C PHE A 256 -10.14 -1.16 9.91
N MET A 257 -9.00 -0.75 9.32
CA MET A 257 -8.22 0.39 9.79
C MET A 257 -9.03 1.69 9.76
N PHE A 258 -9.83 1.92 8.72
CA PHE A 258 -10.72 3.07 8.61
C PHE A 258 -11.82 3.04 9.66
N LEU A 259 -12.59 1.95 9.73
CA LEU A 259 -13.73 1.85 10.65
C LEU A 259 -13.29 1.97 12.12
N PHE A 260 -12.22 1.27 12.49
CA PHE A 260 -11.69 1.32 13.84
C PHE A 260 -11.04 2.67 14.16
N GLY A 261 -10.33 3.27 13.18
CA GLY A 261 -9.75 4.59 13.35
C GLY A 261 -10.78 5.69 13.57
N ILE A 262 -11.86 5.69 12.79
CA ILE A 262 -12.99 6.61 12.98
C ILE A 262 -13.62 6.42 14.36
N TYR A 263 -13.82 5.17 14.80
CA TYR A 263 -14.30 4.86 16.14
C TYR A 263 -13.38 5.44 17.23
N ALA A 264 -12.06 5.21 17.12
CA ALA A 264 -11.09 5.63 18.11
C ALA A 264 -11.02 7.16 18.25
N ILE A 265 -10.88 7.89 17.13
CA ILE A 265 -10.77 9.35 17.16
C ILE A 265 -12.08 10.03 17.61
N SER A 266 -13.23 9.41 17.30
CA SER A 266 -14.54 9.94 17.68
C SER A 266 -14.77 9.92 19.19
N ARG A 267 -14.11 9.01 19.93
CA ARG A 267 -14.23 8.95 21.40
C ARG A 267 -13.65 10.16 22.11
N GLY A 268 -12.67 10.84 21.51
CA GLY A 268 -12.12 12.09 22.06
C GLY A 268 -12.98 13.32 21.79
N GLY A 269 -14.11 13.15 21.11
CA GLY A 269 -15.00 14.24 20.70
C GLY A 269 -14.61 14.88 19.37
N ARG A 270 -15.53 15.71 18.84
CA ARG A 270 -15.43 16.27 17.47
C ARG A 270 -14.15 17.05 17.21
N ARG A 271 -13.63 17.78 18.22
CA ARG A 271 -12.40 18.58 18.09
C ARG A 271 -11.16 17.70 17.91
N LEU A 272 -11.00 16.67 18.75
CA LEU A 272 -9.87 15.75 18.62
C LEU A 272 -9.96 14.94 17.31
N ALA A 273 -11.16 14.50 16.94
CA ALA A 273 -11.38 13.80 15.67
C ALA A 273 -10.97 14.65 14.46
N ALA A 274 -11.46 15.89 14.38
CA ALA A 274 -11.09 16.81 13.30
C ALA A 274 -9.58 17.07 13.27
N ALA A 275 -8.97 17.28 14.45
CA ALA A 275 -7.54 17.52 14.55
C ALA A 275 -6.69 16.33 14.11
N SER A 276 -7.13 15.12 14.46
CA SER A 276 -6.49 13.87 14.04
C SER A 276 -6.52 13.76 12.52
N ILE A 277 -7.69 13.98 11.90
CA ILE A 277 -7.84 13.96 10.44
C ILE A 277 -6.94 15.01 9.78
N VAL A 278 -6.92 16.25 10.30
CA VAL A 278 -6.04 17.32 9.79
C VAL A 278 -4.58 16.92 9.91
N ASN A 279 -4.15 16.35 11.05
CA ASN A 279 -2.81 15.82 11.22
C ASN A 279 -2.48 14.75 10.17
N GLY A 280 -3.41 13.83 9.91
CA GLY A 280 -3.28 12.82 8.86
C GLY A 280 -3.12 13.42 7.47
N VAL A 281 -3.93 14.42 7.11
CA VAL A 281 -3.83 15.11 5.82
C VAL A 281 -2.48 15.85 5.70
N LEU A 282 -2.08 16.59 6.73
CA LEU A 282 -0.80 17.31 6.74
C LEU A 282 0.38 16.36 6.62
N PHE A 283 0.36 15.23 7.32
CA PHE A 283 1.37 14.18 7.20
C PHE A 283 1.53 13.73 5.74
N HIS A 284 0.42 13.42 5.05
CA HIS A 284 0.50 12.95 3.66
C HIS A 284 0.99 14.06 2.72
N ILE A 285 0.55 15.31 2.92
CA ILE A 285 1.06 16.45 2.13
C ILE A 285 2.56 16.63 2.33
N ILE A 286 3.05 16.57 3.56
CA ILE A 286 4.47 16.80 3.88
C ILE A 286 5.32 15.62 3.40
N THR A 287 4.98 14.39 3.79
CA THR A 287 5.80 13.22 3.50
C THR A 287 5.67 12.81 2.05
N PHE A 288 4.46 12.62 1.53
CA PHE A 288 4.26 12.19 0.15
C PHE A 288 4.29 13.35 -0.84
N GLY A 289 3.58 14.45 -0.58
CA GLY A 289 3.55 15.59 -1.50
C GLY A 289 4.91 16.27 -1.61
N VAL A 290 5.39 16.86 -0.51
CA VAL A 290 6.65 17.62 -0.49
C VAL A 290 7.87 16.69 -0.55
N GLY A 291 7.92 15.68 0.31
CA GLY A 291 9.06 14.77 0.41
C GLY A 291 9.38 14.07 -0.92
N THR A 292 8.38 13.48 -1.57
CA THR A 292 8.58 12.82 -2.87
C THR A 292 9.06 13.78 -3.94
N ASN A 293 8.51 15.01 -4.00
CA ASN A 293 8.97 16.02 -4.95
C ASN A 293 10.42 16.46 -4.67
N LEU A 294 10.83 16.59 -3.41
CA LEU A 294 12.22 16.91 -3.06
C LEU A 294 13.18 15.80 -3.51
N VAL A 295 12.81 14.54 -3.32
CA VAL A 295 13.61 13.40 -3.79
C VAL A 295 13.67 13.35 -5.31
N LEU A 296 12.54 13.53 -5.99
CA LEU A 296 12.45 13.41 -7.45
C LEU A 296 13.03 14.57 -8.22
N VAL A 297 12.51 15.76 -7.93
CA VAL A 297 12.72 16.96 -8.76
C VAL A 297 13.96 17.69 -8.29
N ALA A 298 14.20 17.71 -6.98
CA ALA A 298 15.36 18.37 -6.40
C ALA A 298 16.53 17.40 -6.11
N HIS A 299 16.37 16.10 -6.38
CA HIS A 299 17.40 15.07 -6.17
C HIS A 299 17.94 15.02 -4.72
N TRP A 300 17.07 15.26 -3.73
CA TRP A 300 17.46 15.12 -2.32
C TRP A 300 17.62 13.63 -1.94
N PRO A 301 18.41 13.32 -0.90
CA PRO A 301 18.57 11.95 -0.41
C PRO A 301 17.22 11.34 0.02
N GLN A 302 17.03 10.06 -0.28
CA GLN A 302 15.79 9.33 0.07
C GLN A 302 15.59 9.23 1.58
N GLU A 303 16.67 9.28 2.36
CA GLU A 303 16.68 9.32 3.82
C GLU A 303 15.90 10.53 4.37
N LEU A 304 15.73 11.60 3.58
CA LEU A 304 14.84 12.71 3.95
C LEU A 304 13.42 12.23 4.23
N MET A 305 12.92 11.25 3.47
CA MET A 305 11.58 10.69 3.66
C MET A 305 11.43 10.02 5.03
N ALA A 306 12.48 9.35 5.51
CA ALA A 306 12.52 8.80 6.86
C ALA A 306 12.41 9.91 7.91
N VAL A 307 13.16 11.00 7.77
CA VAL A 307 13.14 12.13 8.71
C VAL A 307 11.76 12.80 8.74
N LEU A 308 11.19 13.11 7.57
CA LEU A 308 9.85 13.69 7.47
C LEU A 308 8.79 12.77 8.07
N SER A 309 8.94 11.46 7.85
CA SER A 309 8.05 10.44 8.41
C SER A 309 8.08 10.46 9.94
N VAL A 310 9.27 10.44 10.55
CA VAL A 310 9.42 10.52 12.02
C VAL A 310 8.83 11.82 12.54
N VAL A 311 9.17 12.97 11.96
CA VAL A 311 8.67 14.27 12.42
C VAL A 311 7.14 14.34 12.37
N GLY A 312 6.55 13.88 11.26
CA GLY A 312 5.11 13.94 11.05
C GLY A 312 4.30 12.93 11.87
N THR A 313 4.95 11.89 12.41
CA THR A 313 4.26 10.84 13.18
C THR A 313 4.68 10.74 14.64
N TRP A 314 5.73 11.46 15.05
CA TRP A 314 6.16 11.58 16.44
C TRP A 314 5.92 12.97 17.02
N PRO A 315 6.79 13.98 16.84
CA PRO A 315 6.63 15.27 17.52
C PRO A 315 5.37 16.03 17.07
N MET A 316 4.94 15.92 15.81
CA MET A 316 3.76 16.65 15.33
C MET A 316 2.44 16.21 16.03
N PRO A 317 2.10 14.91 16.12
CA PRO A 317 0.95 14.45 16.91
C PRO A 317 0.97 14.89 18.38
N LEU A 318 2.16 14.96 18.99
CA LEU A 318 2.32 15.44 20.37
C LEU A 318 1.95 16.92 20.49
N LEU A 319 2.45 17.74 19.57
CA LEU A 319 2.09 19.16 19.52
C LEU A 319 0.59 19.33 19.31
N VAL A 320 0.00 18.61 18.35
CA VAL A 320 -1.44 18.64 18.08
C VAL A 320 -2.26 18.26 19.33
N ALA A 321 -1.88 17.18 20.02
CA ALA A 321 -2.52 16.74 21.25
C ALA A 321 -2.44 17.82 22.35
N ARG A 322 -1.25 18.39 22.57
CA ARG A 322 -1.02 19.44 23.58
C ARG A 322 -1.84 20.70 23.33
N TYR A 323 -1.90 21.17 22.08
CA TYR A 323 -2.61 22.41 21.76
C TYR A 323 -4.13 22.27 21.76
N LEU A 324 -4.67 21.09 21.44
CA LEU A 324 -6.11 20.93 21.19
C LEU A 324 -6.85 20.20 22.31
N ALA A 325 -6.13 19.54 23.21
CA ALA A 325 -6.68 18.89 24.39
C ALA A 325 -5.92 19.27 25.69
N PRO A 326 -5.58 20.54 25.95
CA PRO A 326 -4.73 20.93 27.08
C PRO A 326 -5.31 20.44 28.41
N LYS A 327 -6.62 20.61 28.65
CA LYS A 327 -7.28 20.14 29.88
C LYS A 327 -7.29 18.62 30.09
N GLN A 328 -7.16 17.82 29.02
CA GLN A 328 -7.04 16.37 29.13
C GLN A 328 -5.59 15.96 29.33
N TYR A 329 -4.65 16.77 28.83
CA TYR A 329 -3.23 16.62 29.02
C TYR A 329 -2.82 16.97 30.46
N ASP A 330 -3.26 18.12 30.98
CA ASP A 330 -2.95 18.58 32.34
C ASP A 330 -3.46 17.60 33.41
N LYS A 331 -4.65 17.02 33.20
CA LYS A 331 -5.22 15.99 34.11
C LYS A 331 -4.42 14.70 34.17
N LEU A 332 -3.56 14.44 33.19
CA LEU A 332 -2.71 13.25 33.17
C LEU A 332 -1.43 13.48 33.96
N GLU A 333 -0.83 14.67 33.81
CA GLU A 333 0.31 15.07 34.63
C GLU A 333 -0.09 15.05 36.12
N ASP A 334 -1.28 15.55 36.46
CA ASP A 334 -1.79 15.52 37.84
C ASP A 334 -1.99 14.09 38.40
N LEU A 335 -2.27 13.09 37.56
CA LEU A 335 -2.48 11.69 38.00
C LEU A 335 -1.15 10.98 38.26
N ASP A 336 -0.16 11.14 37.39
CA ASP A 336 1.18 10.58 37.57
C ASP A 336 1.86 11.15 38.83
N ASP A 337 1.65 12.43 39.13
CA ASP A 337 2.18 13.04 40.35
C ASP A 337 1.51 12.47 41.60
N SER A 338 0.20 12.19 41.55
CA SER A 338 -0.55 11.65 42.69
C SER A 338 -0.24 10.17 43.01
N GLU A 339 0.05 9.34 42.01
CA GLU A 339 0.41 7.92 42.23
C GLU A 339 1.83 7.77 42.81
N ASN A 340 2.73 8.73 42.54
CA ASN A 340 4.09 8.73 43.06
C ASN A 340 4.18 9.21 44.53
N GLU A 341 3.19 9.94 45.04
CA GLU A 341 3.16 10.38 46.45
C GLU A 341 2.66 9.29 47.42
N GLU A 342 1.96 8.26 46.94
CA GLU A 342 1.37 7.20 47.78
C GLU A 342 2.23 5.92 47.93
N SER A 343 3.48 5.89 47.44
CA SER A 343 4.39 4.75 47.69
C SER A 343 5.33 5.01 48.90
N PRO A 344 5.12 4.35 50.06
CA PRO A 344 5.99 4.46 51.24
C PRO A 344 7.35 3.75 51.12
#